data_AF-A0A920FDS7-F1
#
_entry.id   AF-A0A920FDS7-F1
#
_cell.length_a   1.000
_cell.length_b   1.000
_cell.length_c   1.000
_cell.angle_alpha   90.00
_cell.angle_beta   90.00
_cell.angle_gamma   90.00
#
_symmetry.space_group_name_H-M   'P 1'
#
loop_
_entity.id
_entity.type
_entity.pdbx_description
1 polymer ?
#
loop_
_entity_poly.entity_id
_entity_poly.type
_entity_poly.pdbx_seq_one_letter_code
_entity_poly.pdbx_strand_id
1 'polypeptide(L)'
;MSNIETEDLSLDEISELAKTVFSKNGCDENNTNALARTVTTAERDGSLSHGLFRVPGYVASLKSGKVKGDAQPKIDNKLASIVTVDGDFGYAPLAIEKGLPVAVEAAKTTGVAVVRLINTFHFAALWPETEFLAENGLMGLACTVYKPAVAPAGASTPFFGTNPVSFAWPRPDNDPFVFDMATSTLAMGDVQIAARDGHEVPHGTGLGPDGKPSDDPAEILKGVLLPFGGYKGSAIALMIELLSAGMTGDNFSFEAGETDNNDGGRRRAVNLFW
;
A
#
# COMPACT_ATOMS: atom_id res chain seq x y z
N MET A 1 17.98 -26.44 -2.14
CA MET A 1 16.77 -25.69 -2.55
C MET A 1 15.75 -26.73 -2.97
N SER A 2 14.60 -26.80 -2.31
CA SER A 2 13.49 -27.64 -2.79
C SER A 2 13.04 -27.11 -4.14
N ASN A 3 12.80 -27.99 -5.11
CA ASN A 3 12.18 -27.58 -6.38
C ASN A 3 10.82 -26.93 -6.05
N ILE A 4 10.67 -25.66 -6.37
CA ILE A 4 9.37 -24.97 -6.28
C ILE A 4 8.53 -25.52 -7.44
N GLU A 5 7.44 -26.20 -7.11
CA GLU A 5 6.42 -26.57 -8.10
C GLU A 5 5.53 -25.36 -8.39
N THR A 6 5.27 -25.08 -9.66
CA THR A 6 4.42 -23.97 -10.11
C THR A 6 3.20 -24.51 -10.85
N GLU A 7 2.06 -23.85 -10.67
CA GLU A 7 0.80 -24.13 -11.36
C GLU A 7 0.30 -22.85 -12.03
N ASP A 8 -0.17 -22.97 -13.27
CA ASP A 8 -0.74 -21.84 -14.01
C ASP A 8 -2.19 -21.60 -13.57
N LEU A 9 -2.53 -20.35 -13.24
CA LEU A 9 -3.88 -19.91 -12.96
C LEU A 9 -4.26 -18.75 -13.88
N SER A 10 -5.45 -18.80 -14.45
CA SER A 10 -6.06 -17.67 -15.15
C SER A 10 -6.44 -16.55 -14.17
N LEU A 11 -6.60 -15.33 -14.68
CA LEU A 11 -7.04 -14.18 -13.86
C LEU A 11 -8.43 -14.41 -13.23
N ASP A 12 -9.32 -15.12 -13.94
CA ASP A 12 -10.63 -15.46 -13.42
C ASP A 12 -10.54 -16.46 -12.25
N GLU A 13 -9.64 -17.45 -12.34
CA GLU A 13 -9.37 -18.40 -11.24
C GLU A 13 -8.74 -17.69 -10.03
N ILE A 14 -7.81 -16.76 -10.26
CA ILE A 14 -7.22 -15.93 -9.20
C ILE A 14 -8.29 -15.09 -8.51
N SER A 15 -9.16 -14.44 -9.28
CA SER A 15 -10.27 -13.64 -8.78
C SER A 15 -11.24 -14.48 -7.94
N GLU A 16 -11.64 -15.65 -8.43
CA GLU A 16 -12.56 -16.54 -7.73
C GLU A 16 -11.94 -17.14 -6.47
N LEU A 17 -10.65 -17.48 -6.50
CA LEU A 17 -9.90 -17.92 -5.34
C LEU A 17 -9.87 -16.83 -4.27
N ALA A 18 -9.53 -15.60 -4.64
CA ALA A 18 -9.51 -14.46 -3.73
C ALA A 18 -10.90 -14.21 -3.12
N LYS A 19 -11.97 -14.21 -3.94
CA LYS A 19 -13.35 -14.07 -3.46
C LYS A 19 -13.73 -15.17 -2.46
N THR A 20 -13.42 -16.41 -2.79
CA THR A 20 -13.69 -17.57 -1.93
C THR A 20 -12.98 -17.43 -0.58
N VAL A 21 -11.71 -17.00 -0.58
CA VAL A 21 -10.95 -16.81 0.65
C VAL A 21 -11.52 -15.67 1.50
N PHE A 22 -11.77 -14.49 0.92
CA PHE A 22 -12.24 -13.34 1.69
C PHE A 22 -13.65 -13.53 2.26
N SER A 23 -14.59 -14.06 1.47
CA SER A 23 -15.96 -14.35 1.92
C SER A 23 -15.97 -15.37 3.08
N LYS A 24 -15.17 -16.44 3.00
CA LYS A 24 -15.03 -17.44 4.08
C LYS A 24 -14.35 -16.91 5.34
N ASN A 25 -13.68 -15.76 5.27
CA ASN A 25 -13.00 -15.14 6.40
C ASN A 25 -13.70 -13.85 6.87
N GLY A 26 -15.00 -13.72 6.59
CA GLY A 26 -15.87 -12.70 7.22
C GLY A 26 -16.00 -11.39 6.46
N CYS A 27 -15.56 -11.33 5.19
CA CYS A 27 -15.88 -10.18 4.34
C CYS A 27 -17.30 -10.28 3.79
N ASP A 28 -18.02 -9.15 3.76
CA ASP A 28 -19.28 -9.05 3.01
C ASP A 28 -19.02 -9.03 1.50
N GLU A 29 -20.07 -9.04 0.69
CA GLU A 29 -19.96 -9.11 -0.78
C GLU A 29 -19.18 -7.92 -1.37
N ASN A 30 -19.41 -6.71 -0.87
CA ASN A 30 -18.78 -5.50 -1.38
C ASN A 30 -17.27 -5.49 -1.07
N ASN A 31 -16.90 -5.78 0.17
CA ASN A 31 -15.49 -5.86 0.58
C ASN A 31 -14.77 -7.02 -0.13
N THR A 32 -15.44 -8.18 -0.27
CA THR A 32 -14.91 -9.33 -1.00
C THR A 32 -14.57 -8.98 -2.44
N ASN A 33 -15.49 -8.32 -3.15
CA ASN A 33 -15.30 -7.94 -4.54
C ASN A 33 -14.19 -6.90 -4.73
N ALA A 34 -14.11 -5.89 -3.85
CA ALA A 34 -13.06 -4.86 -3.92
C ALA A 34 -11.66 -5.46 -3.68
N LEU A 35 -11.52 -6.34 -2.68
CA LEU A 35 -10.26 -7.02 -2.39
C LEU A 35 -9.85 -7.99 -3.52
N ALA A 36 -10.78 -8.78 -4.03
CA ALA A 36 -10.51 -9.70 -5.13
C ALA A 36 -10.07 -8.97 -6.39
N ARG A 37 -10.70 -7.83 -6.72
CA ARG A 37 -10.28 -6.96 -7.82
C ARG A 37 -8.86 -6.46 -7.62
N THR A 38 -8.55 -5.99 -6.41
CA THR A 38 -7.22 -5.47 -6.05
C THR A 38 -6.13 -6.54 -6.23
N VAL A 39 -6.36 -7.74 -5.68
CA VAL A 39 -5.43 -8.87 -5.79
C VAL A 39 -5.24 -9.29 -7.26
N THR A 40 -6.33 -9.45 -8.00
CA THR A 40 -6.30 -9.87 -9.41
C THR A 40 -5.59 -8.84 -10.29
N THR A 41 -5.79 -7.55 -10.01
CA THR A 41 -5.15 -6.44 -10.73
C THR A 41 -3.64 -6.43 -10.49
N ALA A 42 -3.20 -6.67 -9.26
CA ALA A 42 -1.78 -6.79 -8.95
C ALA A 42 -1.12 -8.01 -9.63
N GLU A 43 -1.81 -9.16 -9.66
CA GLU A 43 -1.30 -10.36 -10.36
C GLU A 43 -1.21 -10.16 -11.88
N ARG A 44 -2.26 -9.57 -12.50
CA ARG A 44 -2.30 -9.26 -13.94
C ARG A 44 -1.05 -8.51 -14.40
N ASP A 45 -0.60 -7.55 -13.60
CA ASP A 45 0.48 -6.63 -13.96
C ASP A 45 1.83 -7.02 -13.35
N GLY A 46 1.93 -8.22 -12.78
CA GLY A 46 3.19 -8.75 -12.24
C GLY A 46 3.67 -8.06 -10.95
N SER A 47 2.78 -7.35 -10.25
CA SER A 47 3.04 -6.76 -8.93
C SER A 47 2.95 -7.82 -7.82
N LEU A 48 3.79 -8.87 -7.92
CA LEU A 48 3.69 -10.11 -7.13
C LEU A 48 3.67 -9.87 -5.61
N SER A 49 4.44 -8.89 -5.11
CA SER A 49 4.46 -8.55 -3.69
C SER A 49 3.17 -7.87 -3.18
N HIS A 50 2.19 -7.61 -4.04
CA HIS A 50 0.91 -6.99 -3.71
C HIS A 50 -0.32 -7.78 -4.19
N GLY A 51 -0.13 -8.92 -4.87
CA GLY A 51 -1.18 -9.85 -5.29
C GLY A 51 -1.51 -10.92 -4.23
N LEU A 52 -1.57 -12.19 -4.66
CA LEU A 52 -1.85 -13.37 -3.85
C LEU A 52 -0.89 -13.51 -2.66
N PHE A 53 0.34 -13.03 -2.79
CA PHE A 53 1.31 -12.95 -1.69
C PHE A 53 0.74 -12.27 -0.43
N ARG A 54 -0.17 -11.31 -0.58
CA ARG A 54 -0.77 -10.57 0.55
C ARG A 54 -1.99 -11.25 1.17
N VAL A 55 -2.63 -12.19 0.48
CA VAL A 55 -3.88 -12.83 0.94
C VAL A 55 -3.76 -13.44 2.34
N PRO A 56 -2.67 -14.16 2.70
CA PRO A 56 -2.51 -14.66 4.07
C PRO A 56 -2.51 -13.56 5.14
N GLY A 57 -1.89 -12.41 4.85
CA GLY A 57 -1.86 -11.26 5.75
C GLY A 57 -3.23 -10.60 5.90
N TYR A 58 -4.00 -10.45 4.81
CA TYR A 58 -5.40 -10.01 4.87
C TYR A 58 -6.26 -10.94 5.75
N VAL A 59 -6.12 -12.25 5.59
CA VAL A 59 -6.87 -13.23 6.40
C VAL A 59 -6.48 -13.13 7.87
N ALA A 60 -5.20 -12.91 8.18
CA ALA A 60 -4.75 -12.79 9.56
C ALA A 60 -5.35 -11.57 10.29
N SER A 61 -5.40 -10.39 9.64
CA SER A 61 -6.04 -9.20 10.23
C SER A 61 -7.56 -9.29 10.32
N LEU A 62 -8.22 -10.05 9.45
CA LEU A 62 -9.65 -10.35 9.59
C LEU A 62 -9.90 -11.23 10.82
N LYS A 63 -9.11 -12.31 10.97
CA LYS A 63 -9.25 -13.25 12.11
C LYS A 63 -8.92 -12.62 13.45
N SER A 64 -8.02 -11.65 13.51
CA SER A 64 -7.68 -10.93 14.73
C SER A 64 -8.75 -9.90 15.13
N GLY A 65 -9.72 -9.60 14.25
CA GLY A 65 -10.72 -8.54 14.45
C GLY A 65 -10.17 -7.12 14.29
N LYS A 66 -8.91 -6.98 13.85
CA LYS A 66 -8.27 -5.68 13.58
C LYS A 66 -8.93 -4.95 12.42
N VAL A 67 -9.37 -5.70 11.41
CA VAL A 67 -10.06 -5.16 10.24
C VAL A 67 -11.49 -5.67 10.20
N LYS A 68 -12.42 -4.75 9.92
CA LYS A 68 -13.84 -5.05 9.78
C LYS A 68 -14.14 -5.52 8.36
N GLY A 69 -14.49 -6.80 8.20
CA GLY A 69 -14.80 -7.41 6.90
C GLY A 69 -16.14 -6.96 6.30
N ASP A 70 -17.06 -6.43 7.11
CA ASP A 70 -18.35 -5.88 6.71
C ASP A 70 -18.37 -4.33 6.80
N ALA A 71 -17.20 -3.70 6.71
CA ALA A 71 -17.06 -2.26 6.80
C ALA A 71 -17.88 -1.55 5.72
N GLN A 72 -18.51 -0.44 6.10
CA GLN A 72 -19.35 0.36 5.22
C GLN A 72 -18.77 1.77 5.06
N PRO A 73 -17.83 2.00 4.12
CA PRO A 73 -17.21 3.30 3.98
C PRO A 73 -18.23 4.39 3.65
N LYS A 74 -18.05 5.57 4.26
CA LYS A 74 -18.92 6.74 4.14
C LYS A 74 -18.15 7.95 3.64
N ILE A 75 -18.75 8.67 2.69
CA ILE A 75 -18.16 9.88 2.11
C ILE A 75 -18.68 11.10 2.87
N ASP A 76 -17.77 11.99 3.25
CA ASP A 76 -18.04 13.35 3.72
C ASP A 76 -17.42 14.35 2.72
N ASN A 77 -18.28 15.03 1.98
CA ASN A 77 -17.92 15.94 0.88
C ASN A 77 -18.35 17.39 1.15
N LYS A 78 -18.31 17.84 2.42
CA LYS A 78 -18.69 19.22 2.80
C LYS A 78 -17.83 20.32 2.16
N LEU A 79 -16.63 20.00 1.68
CA LEU A 79 -15.70 20.94 1.07
C LEU A 79 -15.57 20.65 -0.43
N ALA A 80 -15.62 21.69 -1.26
CA ALA A 80 -15.71 21.54 -2.72
C ALA A 80 -14.55 20.75 -3.36
N SER A 81 -13.34 20.85 -2.78
CA SER A 81 -12.12 20.21 -3.27
C SER A 81 -11.56 19.17 -2.29
N ILE A 82 -12.27 18.82 -1.21
CA ILE A 82 -11.80 17.83 -0.25
C ILE A 82 -12.88 16.78 -0.03
N VAL A 83 -12.58 15.55 -0.43
CA VAL A 83 -13.41 14.37 -0.26
C VAL A 83 -12.82 13.55 0.88
N THR A 84 -13.48 13.55 2.04
CA THR A 84 -13.09 12.63 3.12
C THR A 84 -13.90 11.34 2.97
N VAL A 85 -13.25 10.18 3.08
CA VAL A 85 -13.95 8.90 3.16
C VAL A 85 -13.54 8.21 4.46
N ASP A 86 -14.50 8.00 5.34
CA ASP A 86 -14.31 7.14 6.51
C ASP A 86 -14.46 5.68 6.08
N GLY A 87 -13.40 4.91 6.23
CA GLY A 87 -13.31 3.50 5.87
C GLY A 87 -14.01 2.54 6.82
N ASP A 88 -14.53 3.00 7.95
CA ASP A 88 -15.22 2.17 8.95
C ASP A 88 -14.35 0.98 9.42
N PHE A 89 -13.05 1.24 9.60
CA PHE A 89 -12.03 0.25 9.98
C PHE A 89 -11.94 -0.95 9.00
N GLY A 90 -12.35 -0.75 7.74
CA GLY A 90 -12.22 -1.73 6.66
C GLY A 90 -10.93 -1.59 5.86
N TYR A 91 -10.75 -2.48 4.88
CA TYR A 91 -9.66 -2.33 3.93
C TYR A 91 -9.88 -1.13 3.00
N ALA A 92 -8.79 -0.49 2.59
CA ALA A 92 -8.85 0.71 1.75
C ALA A 92 -9.54 0.51 0.38
N PRO A 93 -9.45 -0.63 -0.32
CA PRO A 93 -9.99 -0.77 -1.68
C PRO A 93 -11.46 -0.34 -1.83
N LEU A 94 -12.35 -0.76 -0.92
CA LEU A 94 -13.77 -0.36 -1.02
C LEU A 94 -13.97 1.14 -0.75
N ALA A 95 -13.17 1.74 0.14
CA ALA A 95 -13.21 3.17 0.39
C ALA A 95 -12.67 3.98 -0.81
N ILE A 96 -11.64 3.47 -1.48
CA ILE A 96 -11.07 4.02 -2.73
C ILE A 96 -12.10 3.96 -3.85
N GLU A 97 -12.70 2.79 -4.11
CA GLU A 97 -13.71 2.59 -5.15
C GLU A 97 -14.90 3.56 -5.01
N LYS A 98 -15.28 3.89 -3.76
CA LYS A 98 -16.33 4.89 -3.48
C LYS A 98 -15.83 6.33 -3.60
N GLY A 99 -14.60 6.61 -3.18
CA GLY A 99 -14.05 7.96 -3.08
C GLY A 99 -13.55 8.57 -4.39
N LEU A 100 -12.84 7.80 -5.21
CA LEU A 100 -12.19 8.31 -6.42
C LEU A 100 -13.18 8.91 -7.43
N PRO A 101 -14.35 8.31 -7.72
CA PRO A 101 -15.31 8.93 -8.63
C PRO A 101 -15.78 10.30 -8.16
N VAL A 102 -15.98 10.48 -6.85
CA VAL A 102 -16.37 11.78 -6.27
C VAL A 102 -15.23 12.80 -6.39
N ALA A 103 -13.99 12.35 -6.23
CA ALA A 103 -12.80 13.18 -6.40
C ALA A 103 -12.62 13.66 -7.84
N VAL A 104 -12.86 12.79 -8.82
CA VAL A 104 -12.81 13.12 -10.24
C VAL A 104 -13.78 14.26 -10.55
N GLU A 105 -15.03 14.17 -10.08
CA GLU A 105 -16.04 15.21 -10.29
C GLU A 105 -15.67 16.53 -9.59
N ALA A 106 -15.16 16.44 -8.36
CA ALA A 106 -14.67 17.61 -7.62
C ALA A 106 -13.50 18.29 -8.35
N ALA A 107 -12.52 17.52 -8.85
CA ALA A 107 -11.36 18.03 -9.56
C ALA A 107 -11.75 18.68 -10.89
N LYS A 108 -12.67 18.08 -11.65
CA LYS A 108 -13.20 18.67 -12.89
C LYS A 108 -13.94 19.99 -12.64
N THR A 109 -14.61 20.11 -11.49
CA THR A 109 -15.36 21.31 -11.13
C THR A 109 -14.46 22.43 -10.59
N THR A 110 -13.48 22.08 -9.77
CA THR A 110 -12.70 23.04 -8.97
C THR A 110 -11.26 23.20 -9.42
N GLY A 111 -10.79 22.38 -10.35
CA GLY A 111 -9.42 22.34 -10.87
C GLY A 111 -8.48 21.42 -10.09
N VAL A 112 -8.80 21.07 -8.84
CA VAL A 112 -8.03 20.14 -7.99
C VAL A 112 -8.93 19.53 -6.93
N ALA A 113 -8.71 18.27 -6.57
CA ALA A 113 -9.38 17.67 -5.42
C ALA A 113 -8.37 16.89 -4.58
N VAL A 114 -8.69 16.69 -3.31
CA VAL A 114 -7.92 15.85 -2.40
C VAL A 114 -8.85 14.81 -1.81
N VAL A 115 -8.46 13.55 -1.88
CA VAL A 115 -9.15 12.46 -1.17
C VAL A 115 -8.37 12.13 0.10
N ARG A 116 -9.07 12.21 1.22
CA ARG A 116 -8.56 11.82 2.54
C ARG A 116 -9.29 10.58 3.01
N LEU A 117 -8.66 9.42 2.90
CA LEU A 117 -9.20 8.18 3.49
C LEU A 117 -8.86 8.14 4.97
N ILE A 118 -9.81 7.96 5.88
CA ILE A 118 -9.55 7.79 7.30
C ILE A 118 -10.07 6.43 7.78
N ASN A 119 -9.50 5.88 8.86
CA ASN A 119 -9.90 4.58 9.40
C ASN A 119 -9.89 3.45 8.36
N THR A 120 -8.88 3.44 7.48
CA THR A 120 -8.69 2.37 6.48
C THR A 120 -7.46 1.55 6.75
N PHE A 121 -7.41 0.34 6.23
CA PHE A 121 -6.21 -0.49 6.15
C PHE A 121 -5.87 -0.68 4.67
N HIS A 122 -4.95 0.12 4.13
CA HIS A 122 -4.45 -0.13 2.76
C HIS A 122 -3.62 -1.41 2.79
N PHE A 123 -3.50 -2.26 1.78
CA PHE A 123 -2.50 -3.36 1.78
C PHE A 123 -2.17 -3.83 0.36
N ALA A 124 -2.06 -2.86 -0.55
CA ALA A 124 -1.92 -3.06 -1.99
C ALA A 124 -0.84 -2.13 -2.56
N ALA A 125 -0.62 -2.20 -3.87
CA ALA A 125 0.10 -1.18 -4.62
C ALA A 125 -0.71 0.13 -4.68
N LEU A 126 -0.08 1.25 -5.04
CA LEU A 126 -0.74 2.55 -5.17
C LEU A 126 -1.08 2.93 -6.63
N TRP A 127 -0.41 2.31 -7.61
CA TRP A 127 -0.64 2.61 -9.02
C TRP A 127 -2.11 2.46 -9.49
N PRO A 128 -2.94 1.51 -8.98
CA PRO A 128 -4.31 1.38 -9.52
C PRO A 128 -5.16 2.62 -9.27
N GLU A 129 -4.90 3.33 -8.17
CA GLU A 129 -5.67 4.52 -7.81
C GLU A 129 -5.28 5.74 -8.65
N THR A 130 -3.98 5.91 -8.92
CA THR A 130 -3.49 7.01 -9.76
C THR A 130 -3.77 6.76 -11.23
N GLU A 131 -3.68 5.50 -11.69
CA GLU A 131 -4.10 5.09 -13.03
C GLU A 131 -5.56 5.47 -13.29
N PHE A 132 -6.48 5.15 -12.36
CA PHE A 132 -7.88 5.52 -12.47
C PHE A 132 -8.08 7.03 -12.68
N LEU A 133 -7.31 7.88 -11.97
CA LEU A 133 -7.37 9.33 -12.14
C LEU A 133 -6.91 9.76 -13.55
N ALA A 134 -5.83 9.16 -14.04
CA ALA A 134 -5.29 9.44 -15.38
C ALA A 134 -6.17 8.93 -16.52
N GLU A 135 -6.82 7.78 -16.38
CA GLU A 135 -7.86 7.31 -17.30
C GLU A 135 -9.06 8.27 -17.38
N ASN A 136 -9.32 9.01 -16.31
CA ASN A 136 -10.33 10.06 -16.25
C ASN A 136 -9.82 11.44 -16.71
N GLY A 137 -8.63 11.50 -17.30
CA GLY A 137 -8.04 12.72 -17.86
C GLY A 137 -7.40 13.65 -16.83
N LEU A 138 -7.11 13.16 -15.62
CA LEU A 138 -6.53 13.95 -14.52
C LEU A 138 -5.11 13.49 -14.21
N MET A 139 -4.23 14.41 -13.80
CA MET A 139 -3.00 14.00 -13.12
C MET A 139 -3.37 13.44 -11.75
N GLY A 140 -2.73 12.35 -11.33
CA GLY A 140 -2.96 11.74 -10.02
C GLY A 140 -1.68 11.61 -9.23
N LEU A 141 -1.72 11.89 -7.92
CA LEU A 141 -0.64 11.58 -6.99
C LEU A 141 -1.19 10.91 -5.74
N ALA A 142 -0.64 9.75 -5.38
CA ALA A 142 -1.03 8.99 -4.20
C ALA A 142 0.17 8.76 -3.28
N CYS A 143 -0.03 8.85 -1.97
CA CYS A 143 0.96 8.40 -1.00
C CYS A 143 0.31 7.84 0.27
N THR A 144 1.03 6.96 0.95
CA THR A 144 0.58 6.32 2.19
C THR A 144 1.75 6.03 3.11
N VAL A 145 1.47 5.82 4.39
CA VAL A 145 2.45 5.44 5.42
C VAL A 145 2.26 3.99 5.85
N TYR A 146 3.27 3.44 6.52
CA TYR A 146 3.20 2.08 7.09
C TYR A 146 3.70 2.05 8.54
N LYS A 147 4.13 0.89 9.07
CA LYS A 147 4.88 0.79 10.33
C LYS A 147 6.38 1.01 10.07
N PRO A 148 7.18 1.32 11.09
CA PRO A 148 8.60 1.62 10.94
C PRO A 148 9.34 0.42 10.37
N ALA A 149 10.04 0.66 9.27
CA ALA A 149 10.83 -0.34 8.56
C ALA A 149 12.09 0.27 7.93
N VAL A 150 12.16 1.60 7.80
CA VAL A 150 13.22 2.32 7.09
C VAL A 150 13.92 3.26 8.05
N ALA A 151 15.26 3.23 8.06
CA ALA A 151 16.07 4.15 8.84
C ALA A 151 16.25 5.48 8.09
N PRO A 152 16.09 6.65 8.74
CA PRO A 152 16.45 7.92 8.14
C PRO A 152 17.92 7.94 7.71
N ALA A 153 18.26 8.74 6.69
CA ALA A 153 19.64 8.82 6.23
C ALA A 153 20.59 9.23 7.36
N GLY A 154 21.60 8.39 7.61
CA GLY A 154 22.56 8.56 8.71
C GLY A 154 22.16 7.88 10.03
N ALA A 155 20.96 7.28 10.11
CA ALA A 155 20.52 6.48 11.25
C ALA A 155 20.58 4.98 10.93
N SER A 156 20.43 4.17 11.98
CA SER A 156 20.39 2.69 11.91
C SER A 156 19.16 2.10 12.60
N THR A 157 18.21 2.93 13.01
CA THR A 157 16.98 2.52 13.70
C THR A 157 15.77 2.80 12.80
N PRO A 158 14.81 1.87 12.67
CA PRO A 158 13.59 2.09 11.90
C PRO A 158 12.82 3.30 12.44
N PHE A 159 12.36 4.18 11.54
CA PHE A 159 11.54 5.34 11.90
C PHE A 159 10.40 5.54 10.90
N PHE A 160 10.73 5.59 9.60
CA PHE A 160 9.73 5.68 8.53
C PHE A 160 9.19 4.30 8.18
N GLY A 161 7.98 4.26 7.64
CA GLY A 161 7.55 3.12 6.82
C GLY A 161 8.28 3.10 5.47
N THR A 162 7.92 2.13 4.63
CA THR A 162 8.40 2.11 3.22
C THR A 162 7.80 3.25 2.38
N ASN A 163 6.79 3.94 2.93
CA ASN A 163 6.20 5.20 2.50
C ASN A 163 6.18 5.40 0.99
N PRO A 164 5.36 4.64 0.25
CA PRO A 164 5.36 4.72 -1.20
C PRO A 164 4.67 5.98 -1.70
N VAL A 165 5.05 6.37 -2.92
CA VAL A 165 4.41 7.40 -3.71
C VAL A 165 4.13 6.85 -5.11
N SER A 166 2.93 7.09 -5.59
CA SER A 166 2.53 6.84 -6.97
C SER A 166 2.13 8.14 -7.64
N PHE A 167 2.40 8.21 -8.94
CA PHE A 167 2.05 9.33 -9.79
C PHE A 167 1.58 8.80 -11.13
N ALA A 168 0.53 9.41 -11.66
CA ALA A 168 0.03 9.14 -12.98
C ALA A 168 -0.22 10.43 -13.78
N TRP A 169 0.04 10.35 -15.08
CA TRP A 169 -0.20 11.44 -16.02
C TRP A 169 -1.03 10.95 -17.21
N PRO A 170 -2.12 11.65 -17.57
CA PRO A 170 -2.99 11.27 -18.67
C PRO A 170 -2.27 11.46 -20.01
N ARG A 171 -2.39 10.48 -20.91
CA ARG A 171 -1.85 10.55 -22.28
C ARG A 171 -2.99 10.31 -23.27
N PRO A 172 -3.43 11.33 -24.03
CA PRO A 172 -4.50 11.14 -25.03
C PRO A 172 -4.20 9.95 -25.96
N ASP A 173 -5.22 9.11 -26.18
CA ASP A 173 -5.19 7.93 -27.06
C ASP A 173 -4.12 6.86 -26.71
N ASN A 174 -3.56 6.90 -25.50
CA ASN A 174 -2.55 5.95 -25.03
C ASN A 174 -2.82 5.57 -23.57
N ASP A 175 -2.22 4.48 -23.11
CA ASP A 175 -2.22 4.16 -21.67
C ASP A 175 -1.61 5.33 -20.88
N PRO A 176 -2.05 5.59 -19.63
CA PRO A 176 -1.41 6.58 -18.79
C PRO A 176 0.10 6.35 -18.59
N PHE A 177 0.85 7.43 -18.33
CA PHE A 177 2.18 7.26 -17.73
C PHE A 177 1.97 7.08 -16.23
N VAL A 178 2.42 5.96 -15.67
CA VAL A 178 2.29 5.68 -14.23
C VAL A 178 3.65 5.25 -13.68
N PHE A 179 4.00 5.76 -12.50
CA PHE A 179 5.00 5.13 -11.65
C PHE A 179 4.44 4.91 -10.25
N ASP A 180 4.95 3.89 -9.57
CA ASP A 180 4.67 3.58 -8.18
C ASP A 180 5.93 3.00 -7.56
N MET A 181 6.41 3.66 -6.50
CA MET A 181 7.66 3.28 -5.85
C MET A 181 7.58 3.47 -4.34
N ALA A 182 8.20 2.54 -3.61
CA ALA A 182 8.56 2.77 -2.23
C ALA A 182 9.63 3.87 -2.12
N THR A 183 9.71 4.55 -0.99
CA THR A 183 10.84 5.44 -0.66
C THR A 183 11.99 4.69 0.03
N SER A 184 11.82 3.39 0.31
CA SER A 184 12.92 2.47 0.58
C SER A 184 13.59 2.01 -0.71
N THR A 185 14.86 1.57 -0.63
CA THR A 185 15.62 1.02 -1.78
C THR A 185 14.90 -0.17 -2.42
N LEU A 186 14.22 -0.98 -1.61
CA LEU A 186 13.38 -2.10 -2.07
C LEU A 186 12.12 -2.17 -1.20
N ALA A 187 11.00 -2.65 -1.71
CA ALA A 187 9.80 -2.84 -0.89
C ALA A 187 10.00 -4.00 0.10
N MET A 188 9.43 -3.89 1.29
CA MET A 188 9.51 -4.94 2.31
C MET A 188 9.01 -6.31 1.80
N GLY A 189 7.97 -6.31 0.95
CA GLY A 189 7.44 -7.54 0.36
C GLY A 189 8.46 -8.24 -0.55
N ASP A 190 9.23 -7.48 -1.33
CA ASP A 190 10.23 -8.05 -2.24
C ASP A 190 11.43 -8.60 -1.46
N VAL A 191 11.82 -7.96 -0.34
CA VAL A 191 12.83 -8.49 0.59
C VAL A 191 12.36 -9.80 1.22
N GLN A 192 11.07 -9.88 1.61
CA GLN A 192 10.47 -11.12 2.12
C GLN A 192 10.45 -12.24 1.08
N ILE A 193 10.15 -11.92 -0.18
CA ILE A 193 10.20 -12.86 -1.29
C ILE A 193 11.63 -13.33 -1.53
N ALA A 194 12.62 -12.42 -1.58
CA ALA A 194 14.02 -12.77 -1.75
C ALA A 194 14.54 -13.68 -0.61
N ALA A 195 14.17 -13.40 0.64
CA ALA A 195 14.52 -14.24 1.79
C ALA A 195 13.85 -15.63 1.72
N ARG A 196 12.59 -15.71 1.29
CA ARG A 196 11.88 -16.98 1.07
C ARG A 196 12.57 -17.82 0.00
N ASP A 197 12.98 -17.19 -1.10
CA ASP A 197 13.55 -17.86 -2.27
C ASP A 197 15.07 -18.12 -2.13
N GLY A 198 15.72 -17.49 -1.14
CA GLY A 198 17.14 -17.64 -0.87
C GLY A 198 18.03 -16.87 -1.85
N HIS A 199 17.56 -15.72 -2.34
CA HIS A 199 18.31 -14.83 -3.24
C HIS A 199 18.84 -13.60 -2.48
N GLU A 200 20.04 -13.14 -2.83
CA GLU A 200 20.59 -11.88 -2.33
C GLU A 200 19.84 -10.67 -2.89
N VAL A 201 19.87 -9.55 -2.17
CA VAL A 201 19.33 -8.25 -2.61
C VAL A 201 20.47 -7.27 -2.91
N PRO A 202 20.24 -6.24 -3.74
CA PRO A 202 21.29 -5.28 -4.07
C PRO A 202 21.91 -4.61 -2.83
N HIS A 203 23.22 -4.39 -2.84
CA HIS A 203 23.89 -3.62 -1.78
C HIS A 203 23.23 -2.25 -1.57
N GLY A 204 23.11 -1.84 -0.31
CA GLY A 204 22.41 -0.60 0.07
C GLY A 204 20.89 -0.78 0.23
N THR A 205 20.37 -2.01 0.16
CA THR A 205 18.97 -2.31 0.49
C THR A 205 18.68 -2.11 1.98
N GLY A 206 19.59 -2.55 2.86
CA GLY A 206 19.37 -2.51 4.29
C GLY A 206 20.62 -2.73 5.13
N LEU A 207 20.41 -2.67 6.43
CA LEU A 207 21.40 -2.99 7.45
C LEU A 207 20.93 -4.24 8.21
N GLY A 208 21.87 -5.09 8.63
CA GLY A 208 21.62 -6.17 9.55
C GLY A 208 21.39 -5.68 10.99
N PRO A 209 21.10 -6.59 11.94
CA PRO A 209 20.87 -6.24 13.35
C PRO A 209 22.12 -5.65 14.04
N ASP A 210 23.32 -5.86 13.47
CA ASP A 210 24.57 -5.25 13.95
C ASP A 210 24.78 -3.82 13.42
N GLY A 211 23.83 -3.30 12.63
CA GLY A 211 23.88 -1.96 12.03
C GLY A 211 24.79 -1.84 10.82
N LYS A 212 25.33 -2.95 10.29
CA LYS A 212 26.20 -2.93 9.10
C LYS A 212 25.40 -3.23 7.82
N PRO A 213 25.84 -2.71 6.66
CA PRO A 213 25.24 -3.06 5.37
C PRO A 213 25.23 -4.57 5.13
N SER A 214 24.11 -5.07 4.62
CA SER A 214 23.92 -6.47 4.23
C SER A 214 23.27 -6.55 2.85
N ASP A 215 23.57 -7.62 2.13
CA ASP A 215 22.88 -8.11 0.93
C ASP A 215 22.07 -9.38 1.21
N ASP A 216 22.23 -10.01 2.38
CA ASP A 216 21.37 -11.08 2.86
C ASP A 216 20.01 -10.50 3.32
N PRO A 217 18.90 -10.79 2.61
CA PRO A 217 17.59 -10.31 3.00
C PRO A 217 17.10 -10.85 4.35
N ALA A 218 17.52 -12.05 4.77
CA ALA A 218 17.13 -12.62 6.06
C ALA A 218 17.75 -11.84 7.23
N GLU A 219 18.96 -11.32 7.07
CA GLU A 219 19.59 -10.42 8.05
C GLU A 219 18.96 -9.01 8.01
N ILE A 220 18.66 -8.48 6.82
CA ILE A 220 17.99 -7.18 6.68
C ILE A 220 16.61 -7.19 7.34
N LEU A 221 15.84 -8.28 7.22
CA LEU A 221 14.53 -8.42 7.86
C LEU A 221 14.60 -8.38 9.40
N LYS A 222 15.75 -8.72 9.99
CA LYS A 222 16.02 -8.58 11.43
C LYS A 222 16.57 -7.20 11.81
N GLY A 223 17.08 -6.46 10.82
CA GLY A 223 17.61 -5.11 10.96
C GLY A 223 16.64 -4.06 10.41
N VAL A 224 17.07 -3.32 9.39
CA VAL A 224 16.33 -2.17 8.87
C VAL A 224 16.59 -1.92 7.38
N LEU A 225 15.59 -1.40 6.66
CA LEU A 225 15.75 -0.94 5.28
C LEU A 225 16.36 0.46 5.21
N LEU A 226 16.98 0.77 4.08
CA LEU A 226 17.51 2.09 3.78
C LEU A 226 16.66 2.82 2.73
N PRO A 227 16.67 4.16 2.74
CA PRO A 227 15.97 4.97 1.75
C PRO A 227 16.69 4.94 0.40
N PHE A 228 15.94 4.96 -0.69
CA PHE A 228 16.54 5.05 -2.02
C PHE A 228 17.30 6.38 -2.17
N GLY A 229 18.42 6.38 -2.89
CA GLY A 229 19.19 7.60 -3.12
C GLY A 229 19.67 8.32 -1.84
N GLY A 230 19.76 7.60 -0.71
CA GLY A 230 20.25 8.13 0.56
C GLY A 230 19.39 9.28 1.11
N TYR A 231 20.02 10.42 1.38
CA TYR A 231 19.34 11.57 2.01
C TYR A 231 18.16 12.11 1.19
N LYS A 232 18.15 11.93 -0.13
CA LYS A 232 17.05 12.38 -0.99
C LYS A 232 15.78 11.55 -0.78
N GLY A 233 15.89 10.21 -0.85
CA GLY A 233 14.75 9.35 -0.54
C GLY A 233 14.31 9.47 0.92
N SER A 234 15.25 9.70 1.84
CA SER A 234 14.93 9.99 3.24
C SER A 234 14.08 11.25 3.40
N ALA A 235 14.36 12.30 2.64
CA ALA A 235 13.56 13.52 2.65
C ALA A 235 12.16 13.31 2.05
N ILE A 236 12.05 12.51 0.99
CA ILE A 236 10.76 12.15 0.38
C ILE A 236 9.95 11.27 1.35
N ALA A 237 10.57 10.31 2.03
CA ALA A 237 9.92 9.48 3.04
C ALA A 237 9.32 10.34 4.18
N LEU A 238 10.06 11.35 4.65
CA LEU A 238 9.57 12.32 5.64
C LEU A 238 8.44 13.19 5.09
N MET A 239 8.52 13.63 3.84
CA MET A 239 7.42 14.36 3.20
C MET A 239 6.14 13.53 3.20
N ILE A 240 6.23 12.24 2.88
CA ILE A 240 5.08 11.31 2.88
C ILE A 240 4.54 11.08 4.29
N GLU A 241 5.38 10.98 5.33
CA GLU A 241 4.91 10.98 6.73
C GLU A 241 4.02 12.20 7.02
N LEU A 242 4.50 13.39 6.65
CA LEU A 242 3.78 14.63 6.92
C LEU A 242 2.48 14.74 6.10
N LEU A 243 2.48 14.28 4.85
CA LEU A 243 1.30 14.30 3.98
C LEU A 243 0.26 13.25 4.39
N SER A 244 0.67 12.01 4.60
CA SER A 244 -0.27 10.91 4.84
C SER A 244 -0.68 10.77 6.30
N ALA A 245 0.20 11.05 7.27
CA ALA A 245 -0.14 11.02 8.69
C ALA A 245 -0.46 12.42 9.23
N GLY A 246 0.53 13.33 9.18
CA GLY A 246 0.42 14.65 9.81
C GLY A 246 -0.77 15.49 9.31
N MET A 247 -0.97 15.56 7.99
CA MET A 247 -2.06 16.35 7.38
C MET A 247 -3.44 15.71 7.59
N THR A 248 -3.49 14.38 7.70
CA THR A 248 -4.76 13.66 7.77
C THR A 248 -5.22 13.39 9.21
N GLY A 249 -4.31 13.57 10.17
CA GLY A 249 -4.54 13.31 11.58
C GLY A 249 -4.42 11.82 11.94
N ASP A 250 -3.78 11.02 11.09
CA ASP A 250 -3.44 9.63 11.41
C ASP A 250 -2.08 9.54 12.10
N ASN A 251 -1.76 8.33 12.56
CA ASN A 251 -0.50 8.02 13.22
C ASN A 251 0.65 8.07 12.22
N PHE A 252 1.74 8.72 12.60
CA PHE A 252 3.02 8.56 11.92
C PHE A 252 3.48 7.10 11.98
N SER A 253 4.40 6.69 11.11
CA SER A 253 4.91 5.32 11.15
C SER A 253 5.45 4.91 12.51
N PHE A 254 6.23 5.76 13.19
CA PHE A 254 6.79 5.44 14.51
C PHE A 254 5.71 5.22 15.58
N GLU A 255 4.63 6.01 15.58
CA GLU A 255 3.48 5.85 16.48
C GLU A 255 2.66 4.61 16.12
N ALA A 256 2.53 4.32 14.82
CA ALA A 256 1.92 3.09 14.36
C ALA A 256 2.69 1.90 14.93
N GLY A 257 4.03 1.89 14.90
CA GLY A 257 4.86 0.83 15.48
C GLY A 257 4.50 0.45 16.92
N GLU A 258 4.23 1.43 17.78
CA GLU A 258 3.93 1.22 19.21
C GLU A 258 2.62 0.47 19.48
N THR A 259 1.67 0.58 18.56
CA THR A 259 0.31 0.06 18.73
C THR A 259 0.09 -1.30 18.02
N ASP A 260 1.14 -2.02 17.57
CA ASP A 260 1.00 -3.28 16.82
C ASP A 260 0.61 -4.45 17.66
N ASN A 261 -0.39 -5.18 17.19
CA ASN A 261 -0.65 -6.54 17.65
C ASN A 261 0.22 -7.58 16.91
N ASN A 262 0.98 -7.19 15.89
CA ASN A 262 1.88 -8.07 15.12
C ASN A 262 1.19 -9.32 14.54
N ASP A 263 -0.08 -9.20 14.19
CA ASP A 263 -0.90 -10.29 13.63
C ASP A 263 -0.56 -10.64 12.17
N GLY A 264 0.40 -9.96 11.55
CA GLY A 264 0.77 -10.14 10.15
C GLY A 264 -0.12 -9.38 9.16
N GLY A 265 -1.21 -8.75 9.62
CA GLY A 265 -2.04 -7.87 8.83
C GLY A 265 -1.59 -6.41 8.90
N ARG A 266 -1.94 -5.61 7.88
CA ARG A 266 -1.53 -4.19 7.86
C ARG A 266 -2.26 -3.38 8.93
N ARG A 267 -1.78 -2.16 9.15
CA ARG A 267 -2.29 -1.20 10.14
C ARG A 267 -3.23 -0.19 9.51
N ARG A 268 -3.91 0.57 10.38
CA ARG A 268 -4.62 1.78 9.98
C ARG A 268 -3.63 2.66 9.23
N ALA A 269 -3.99 3.04 8.02
CA ALA A 269 -3.22 3.88 7.14
C ALA A 269 -4.19 4.79 6.40
N VAL A 270 -3.79 6.05 6.27
CA VAL A 270 -4.44 7.01 5.39
C VAL A 270 -3.69 7.09 4.08
N ASN A 271 -4.47 7.06 3.00
CA ASN A 271 -3.99 7.41 1.69
C ASN A 271 -4.46 8.84 1.39
N LEU A 272 -3.51 9.65 0.93
CA LEU A 272 -3.79 10.96 0.40
C LEU A 272 -3.68 10.86 -1.11
N PHE A 273 -4.75 11.27 -1.80
CA PHE A 273 -4.77 11.36 -3.25
C PHE A 273 -4.98 12.81 -3.65
N TRP A 274 -4.25 13.25 -4.67
CA TRP A 274 -4.39 14.53 -5.34
C TRP A 274 -4.77 14.31 -6.79
#